data_AF-A0A561VKR1-F1
#
_entry.id   AF-A0A561VKR1-F1
#
_cell.length_a   1.000
_cell.length_b   1.000
_cell.length_c   1.000
_cell.angle_alpha   90.00
_cell.angle_beta   90.00
_cell.angle_gamma   90.00
#
_symmetry.space_group_name_H-M   'P 1'
#
loop_
_entity.id
_entity.type
_entity.pdbx_description
1 polymer ?
#
loop_
_entity_poly.entity_id
_entity_poly.type
_entity_poly.pdbx_seq_one_letter_code
_entity_poly.pdbx_strand_id
1 'polypeptide(L)'
;MTQAAEPNDRAGRGTPVPPEGRGRPAAGSARVPVPPPDGGAPAGPPARAVVPPPVPGRAAVAPAPGRAAVPGSAPPPVPGRAAVAPAPGRAVVPGSAATPGRATVPAAAAVGGGSTYRGRNPVPGTGEPPARKRGLPALLLAVLVVGLLGAGTTAQLVRDLPAATLSTGLATTVRIPGAAPRIPWPAEGSAELMIQGLGRLGGSGGGTARPIGSVAKVMTAYVVLKSHPLDGDEEGPTLTVTAADVADYRSRIPSGQALVQVVEGERLTERDALEALLVPSANNIAHQLAVWTAGDVDAFVERMNAAADELGMTGTDYTDPSGFLPTTVSTAADQVKLAQEVLKSEVLADIVAMPEAQLPVAGRVHNHNALLGVDGVFGIKTGSTDEAGGNLLFAARLAVGGRKLVIVGAVFNQPGTDTSGQLAAVNRVVRKLLAAVRATVREYPLLAAAPVGTVRTAWGSSVTVTPASPLRVVGWPGLAVPVTTTTTGLGAQVRAGQAVGEVQASGVRVPLRADAGTGTPSLWWRLTRRT
;
A
#
# COMPACT_ATOMS: atom_id res chain seq x y z
N MET A 1 -5.90 -58.70 -18.25
CA MET A 1 -6.34 -60.02 -17.74
C MET A 1 -6.27 -59.97 -16.22
N THR A 2 -7.29 -60.16 -15.39
CA THR A 2 -8.75 -60.31 -15.53
C THR A 2 -9.36 -60.10 -14.12
N GLN A 3 -10.35 -59.21 -14.03
CA GLN A 3 -11.55 -59.11 -13.16
C GLN A 3 -11.47 -59.27 -11.61
N ALA A 4 -11.98 -58.33 -10.79
CA ALA A 4 -13.35 -57.81 -10.55
C ALA A 4 -14.04 -58.57 -9.38
N ALA A 5 -15.00 -58.07 -8.58
CA ALA A 5 -15.91 -56.92 -8.63
C ALA A 5 -16.51 -56.67 -7.21
N GLU A 6 -17.11 -55.49 -6.99
CA GLU A 6 -18.13 -55.22 -5.96
C GLU A 6 -19.45 -56.01 -6.23
N PRO A 7 -20.48 -55.92 -5.36
CA PRO A 7 -21.50 -54.91 -5.62
C PRO A 7 -22.16 -54.24 -4.39
N ASN A 8 -22.68 -53.05 -4.69
CA ASN A 8 -23.58 -52.19 -3.95
C ASN A 8 -25.05 -52.65 -4.10
N ASP A 9 -25.92 -52.46 -3.11
CA ASP A 9 -27.37 -52.46 -3.36
C ASP A 9 -28.16 -51.48 -2.48
N ARG A 10 -29.26 -51.02 -3.08
CA ARG A 10 -29.99 -49.75 -2.89
C ARG A 10 -31.13 -49.76 -1.86
N ALA A 11 -31.38 -48.54 -1.37
CA ALA A 11 -32.69 -47.86 -1.17
C ALA A 11 -33.68 -48.30 -0.07
N GLY A 12 -34.18 -47.29 0.66
CA GLY A 12 -35.46 -47.36 1.39
C GLY A 12 -35.70 -46.17 2.34
N ARG A 13 -36.52 -45.21 1.91
CA ARG A 13 -37.02 -44.08 2.74
C ARG A 13 -38.09 -44.58 3.72
N GLY A 14 -38.20 -43.96 4.90
CA GLY A 14 -39.43 -43.96 5.68
C GLY A 14 -39.24 -43.67 7.18
N THR A 15 -39.46 -42.42 7.60
CA THR A 15 -39.82 -42.07 8.98
C THR A 15 -41.27 -42.51 9.25
N PRO A 16 -41.60 -42.89 10.50
CA PRO A 16 -42.47 -42.02 11.29
C PRO A 16 -42.14 -41.94 12.81
N VAL A 17 -42.61 -40.84 13.40
CA VAL A 17 -42.62 -40.41 14.83
C VAL A 17 -43.98 -40.82 15.46
N PRO A 18 -44.28 -40.72 16.77
CA PRO A 18 -43.65 -41.15 18.05
C PRO A 18 -44.59 -42.13 18.84
N PRO A 19 -44.41 -42.29 20.17
CA PRO A 19 -45.58 -42.03 21.04
C PRO A 19 -45.30 -41.13 22.26
N GLU A 20 -46.25 -40.23 22.51
CA GLU A 20 -46.61 -39.62 23.81
C GLU A 20 -47.15 -40.73 24.76
N GLY A 21 -47.14 -40.69 26.09
CA GLY A 21 -46.82 -39.68 27.10
C GLY A 21 -47.35 -40.14 28.48
N ARG A 22 -47.22 -39.25 29.48
CA ARG A 22 -47.76 -39.28 30.88
C ARG A 22 -46.93 -40.07 31.91
N GLY A 23 -46.55 -39.54 33.08
CA GLY A 23 -46.85 -38.27 33.74
C GLY A 23 -46.05 -38.10 35.06
N ARG A 24 -45.93 -36.84 35.49
CA ARG A 24 -45.33 -36.26 36.72
C ARG A 24 -45.93 -36.79 38.04
N PRO A 25 -45.25 -36.65 39.21
CA PRO A 25 -45.12 -35.41 40.04
C PRO A 25 -43.69 -35.21 40.60
N ALA A 26 -43.26 -34.20 41.37
CA ALA A 26 -43.64 -32.84 41.76
C ALA A 26 -42.35 -32.16 42.27
N ALA A 27 -42.37 -30.84 42.40
CA ALA A 27 -41.25 -29.96 42.70
C ALA A 27 -40.78 -30.00 44.17
N GLY A 28 -39.47 -29.79 44.38
CA GLY A 28 -38.87 -29.51 45.68
C GLY A 28 -37.62 -28.63 45.51
N SER A 29 -37.69 -27.39 45.98
CA SER A 29 -36.58 -26.42 45.95
C SER A 29 -35.59 -26.68 47.10
N ALA A 30 -34.29 -26.70 46.81
CA ALA A 30 -33.25 -26.60 47.83
C ALA A 30 -32.60 -25.21 47.79
N ARG A 31 -32.77 -24.46 48.88
CA ARG A 31 -32.17 -23.15 49.16
C ARG A 31 -30.75 -23.33 49.67
N VAL A 32 -29.82 -22.47 49.23
CA VAL A 32 -28.49 -22.28 49.81
C VAL A 32 -28.55 -21.08 50.78
N PRO A 33 -27.82 -21.06 51.92
CA PRO A 33 -28.09 -20.17 53.05
C PRO A 33 -27.60 -18.73 52.86
N VAL A 34 -28.35 -17.79 53.43
CA VAL A 34 -28.04 -16.36 53.61
C VAL A 34 -27.44 -16.17 55.02
N PRO A 35 -26.33 -15.43 55.20
CA PRO A 35 -25.80 -15.10 56.53
C PRO A 35 -26.64 -14.01 57.24
N PRO A 36 -26.61 -13.95 58.60
CA PRO A 36 -27.52 -13.12 59.40
C PRO A 36 -27.20 -11.62 59.34
N PRO A 37 -28.16 -10.74 59.71
CA PRO A 37 -27.95 -9.31 59.79
C PRO A 37 -27.46 -8.91 61.19
N ASP A 38 -26.22 -8.43 61.29
CA ASP A 38 -25.70 -7.86 62.54
C ASP A 38 -25.77 -6.32 62.51
N GLY A 39 -26.66 -5.80 63.37
CA GLY A 39 -26.33 -4.81 64.39
C GLY A 39 -25.63 -3.52 63.96
N GLY A 40 -26.40 -2.43 63.90
CA GLY A 40 -25.85 -1.08 63.89
C GLY A 40 -25.08 -0.76 65.17
N ALA A 41 -23.87 -0.24 65.01
CA ALA A 41 -23.12 0.55 65.98
C ALA A 41 -22.89 1.95 65.40
N PRO A 42 -22.83 3.02 66.24
CA PRO A 42 -23.00 4.40 65.78
C PRO A 42 -21.79 4.91 65.00
N ALA A 43 -22.08 5.79 64.03
CA ALA A 43 -21.08 6.52 63.26
C ALA A 43 -20.17 7.35 64.19
N GLY A 44 -18.87 7.01 64.20
CA GLY A 44 -17.85 7.92 64.71
C GLY A 44 -17.78 9.20 63.85
N PRO A 45 -17.37 10.34 64.43
CA PRO A 45 -17.30 11.60 63.68
C PRO A 45 -16.31 11.47 62.51
N PRO A 46 -16.56 12.15 61.38
CA PRO A 46 -15.68 12.07 60.22
C PRO A 46 -14.28 12.56 60.59
N ALA A 47 -13.26 11.77 60.23
CA ALA A 47 -11.87 12.19 60.30
C ALA A 47 -11.71 13.50 59.51
N ARG A 48 -11.25 14.55 60.21
CA ARG A 48 -10.91 15.83 59.60
C ARG A 48 -9.89 15.58 58.47
N ALA A 49 -10.21 16.05 57.27
CA ALA A 49 -9.25 16.20 56.20
C ALA A 49 -8.11 17.09 56.71
N VAL A 50 -6.91 16.52 56.82
CA VAL A 50 -5.69 17.30 57.02
C VAL A 50 -5.37 17.93 55.67
N VAL A 51 -5.66 19.23 55.55
CA VAL A 51 -5.22 20.07 54.44
C VAL A 51 -3.70 20.23 54.56
N PRO A 52 -2.89 19.85 53.55
CA PRO A 52 -1.46 20.16 53.57
C PRO A 52 -1.27 21.69 53.50
N PRO A 53 -0.28 22.27 54.20
CA PRO A 53 -0.05 23.71 54.18
C PRO A 53 0.31 24.18 52.75
N PRO A 54 -0.06 25.42 52.38
CA PRO A 54 0.26 25.95 51.07
C PRO A 54 1.77 26.05 50.88
N VAL A 55 2.25 25.56 49.74
CA VAL A 55 3.65 25.72 49.31
C VAL A 55 3.93 27.22 49.11
N PRO A 56 4.99 27.79 49.71
CA PRO A 56 5.35 29.19 49.48
C PRO A 56 5.67 29.43 48.00
N GLY A 57 5.02 30.42 47.41
CA GLY A 57 5.21 30.82 46.02
C GLY A 57 6.67 31.14 45.73
N ARG A 58 7.24 30.49 44.72
CA ARG A 58 8.50 30.93 44.13
C ARG A 58 8.23 32.10 43.20
N ALA A 59 8.94 33.18 43.49
CA ALA A 59 8.96 34.43 42.77
C ALA A 59 9.16 34.24 41.26
N ALA A 60 8.43 35.05 40.49
CA ALA A 60 8.63 35.23 39.06
C ALA A 60 10.08 35.65 38.79
N VAL A 61 10.79 34.84 38.01
CA VAL A 61 12.04 35.26 37.37
C VAL A 61 11.66 36.16 36.20
N ALA A 62 12.10 37.42 36.26
CA ALA A 62 11.92 38.41 35.22
C ALA A 62 12.54 37.95 33.88
N PRO A 63 11.92 38.23 32.72
CA PRO A 63 12.53 37.94 31.44
C PRO A 63 13.70 38.89 31.17
N ALA A 64 14.81 38.34 30.67
CA ALA A 64 15.97 39.10 30.23
C ALA A 64 15.60 40.11 29.11
N PRO A 65 16.25 41.29 29.04
CA PRO A 65 15.86 42.36 28.13
C PRO A 65 16.20 42.02 26.68
N GLY A 66 15.30 42.44 25.79
CA GLY A 66 15.31 42.14 24.37
C GLY A 66 16.56 42.61 23.62
N ARG A 67 16.95 41.80 22.63
CA ARG A 67 17.82 42.25 21.55
C ARG A 67 16.97 42.93 20.48
N ALA A 68 17.40 44.15 20.17
CA ALA A 68 16.82 45.05 19.19
C ALA A 68 16.70 44.41 17.80
N ALA A 69 15.57 44.71 17.15
CA ALA A 69 15.34 44.43 15.74
C ALA A 69 16.27 45.29 14.86
N VAL A 70 16.99 44.65 13.94
CA VAL A 70 17.67 45.31 12.82
C VAL A 70 16.75 45.24 11.61
N PRO A 71 16.43 46.36 10.93
CA PRO A 71 15.57 46.35 9.75
C PRO A 71 16.39 46.06 8.48
N GLY A 72 15.83 45.24 7.60
CA GLY A 72 16.15 45.24 6.17
C GLY A 72 17.22 44.25 5.71
N SER A 73 16.76 43.14 5.12
CA SER A 73 17.33 42.54 3.91
C SER A 73 16.32 41.52 3.39
N ALA A 74 15.71 41.83 2.25
CA ALA A 74 14.84 40.92 1.53
C ALA A 74 15.61 39.62 1.18
N PRO A 75 14.98 38.43 1.23
CA PRO A 75 15.60 37.23 0.71
C PRO A 75 15.80 37.38 -0.82
N PRO A 76 16.93 36.92 -1.39
CA PRO A 76 17.12 36.94 -2.84
C PRO A 76 16.05 36.07 -3.52
N PRO A 77 15.58 36.45 -4.73
CA PRO A 77 14.58 35.66 -5.43
C PRO A 77 15.15 34.28 -5.76
N VAL A 78 14.41 33.23 -5.38
CA VAL A 78 14.66 31.86 -5.82
C VAL A 78 14.53 31.85 -7.36
N PRO A 79 15.52 31.38 -8.13
CA PRO A 79 15.38 31.30 -9.57
C PRO A 79 14.25 30.33 -9.90
N GLY A 80 13.23 30.85 -10.60
CA GLY A 80 12.12 30.05 -11.10
C GLY A 80 12.65 28.88 -11.93
N ARG A 81 12.15 27.68 -11.64
CA ARG A 81 12.21 26.57 -12.60
C ARG A 81 11.30 26.94 -13.78
N ALA A 82 11.92 27.55 -14.78
CA ALA A 82 11.33 27.69 -16.10
C ALA A 82 11.05 26.29 -16.65
N ALA A 83 9.80 26.09 -17.07
CA ALA A 83 9.41 24.98 -17.91
C ALA A 83 10.24 25.04 -19.21
N VAL A 84 11.10 24.04 -19.42
CA VAL A 84 11.79 23.84 -20.69
C VAL A 84 10.82 23.11 -21.62
N ALA A 85 10.31 23.83 -22.62
CA ALA A 85 9.64 23.26 -23.77
C ALA A 85 10.66 22.44 -24.60
N PRO A 86 10.30 21.26 -25.13
CA PRO A 86 11.17 20.53 -26.05
C PRO A 86 11.06 21.11 -27.47
N ALA A 87 12.19 21.48 -28.06
CA ALA A 87 12.33 21.72 -29.50
C ALA A 87 12.84 20.44 -30.21
N PRO A 88 12.58 20.24 -31.51
CA PRO A 88 12.55 18.91 -32.13
C PRO A 88 13.94 18.44 -32.54
N GLY A 89 14.32 17.25 -32.05
CA GLY A 89 15.55 16.54 -32.40
C GLY A 89 15.31 15.42 -33.40
N ARG A 90 16.06 15.50 -34.50
CA ARG A 90 16.08 14.66 -35.70
C ARG A 90 16.56 13.23 -35.39
N ALA A 91 16.04 12.28 -36.16
CA ALA A 91 16.37 10.85 -36.11
C ALA A 91 17.86 10.54 -36.38
N VAL A 92 18.38 9.53 -35.69
CA VAL A 92 19.61 8.81 -36.04
C VAL A 92 19.35 7.30 -36.01
N VAL A 93 19.80 6.65 -37.08
CA VAL A 93 19.86 5.21 -37.34
C VAL A 93 21.24 4.68 -36.88
N PRO A 94 21.36 3.47 -36.31
CA PRO A 94 22.56 2.65 -36.39
C PRO A 94 22.31 1.51 -37.41
N GLY A 95 23.24 0.96 -38.17
CA GLY A 95 24.70 1.01 -38.27
C GLY A 95 25.04 -0.20 -39.17
N SER A 96 25.93 -0.05 -40.13
CA SER A 96 26.38 -1.15 -40.99
C SER A 96 27.91 -1.16 -41.04
N ALA A 97 28.47 -2.33 -40.80
CA ALA A 97 29.90 -2.61 -40.90
C ALA A 97 30.15 -3.51 -42.11
N ALA A 98 31.14 -3.17 -42.93
CA ALA A 98 32.29 -4.02 -43.30
C ALA A 98 32.99 -3.54 -44.58
N THR A 99 34.30 -3.32 -44.42
CA THR A 99 35.47 -3.21 -45.33
C THR A 99 35.50 -4.36 -46.37
N PRO A 100 36.20 -4.33 -47.55
CA PRO A 100 37.58 -3.87 -47.80
C PRO A 100 37.78 -3.06 -49.10
N GLY A 101 38.93 -2.50 -49.50
CA GLY A 101 40.32 -2.43 -49.05
C GLY A 101 41.10 -1.70 -50.18
N ARG A 102 42.16 -0.97 -49.81
CA ARG A 102 43.28 -0.33 -50.59
C ARG A 102 43.38 -0.66 -52.11
N ALA A 103 43.78 0.27 -53.00
CA ALA A 103 44.90 1.21 -52.89
C ALA A 103 44.81 2.39 -53.88
N THR A 104 45.41 3.52 -53.48
CA THR A 104 45.87 4.68 -54.27
C THR A 104 46.98 4.25 -55.25
N VAL A 105 47.34 4.93 -56.35
CA VAL A 105 47.84 6.31 -56.58
C VAL A 105 48.02 6.52 -58.13
N PRO A 106 48.54 7.63 -58.67
CA PRO A 106 48.15 9.05 -58.64
C PRO A 106 47.83 9.64 -60.03
N ALA A 107 47.37 10.89 -59.99
CA ALA A 107 47.25 11.83 -61.09
C ALA A 107 48.59 12.35 -61.66
N ALA A 108 48.58 12.77 -62.92
CA ALA A 108 49.29 13.94 -63.47
C ALA A 108 48.55 14.31 -64.78
N ALA A 109 47.95 15.50 -64.88
CA ALA A 109 48.53 16.71 -65.49
C ALA A 109 48.78 16.50 -67.01
N ALA A 110 48.40 17.36 -67.95
CA ALA A 110 48.16 18.79 -67.93
C ALA A 110 47.54 19.19 -69.30
N VAL A 111 46.79 20.30 -69.29
CA VAL A 111 46.89 21.44 -70.23
C VAL A 111 46.78 21.19 -71.75
N GLY A 112 45.79 21.86 -72.35
CA GLY A 112 46.12 22.89 -73.35
C GLY A 112 45.49 22.78 -74.74
N GLY A 113 44.75 23.83 -75.12
CA GLY A 113 44.51 24.26 -76.50
C GLY A 113 43.30 23.58 -77.18
N GLY A 114 42.42 24.26 -77.89
CA GLY A 114 42.38 25.64 -78.33
C GLY A 114 41.40 25.74 -79.51
N SER A 115 40.77 26.89 -79.65
CA SER A 115 40.23 27.48 -80.90
C SER A 115 39.10 26.76 -81.65
N THR A 116 37.89 27.35 -81.61
CA THR A 116 37.12 28.00 -82.70
C THR A 116 36.96 27.22 -84.02
N TYR A 117 35.72 27.03 -84.48
CA TYR A 117 35.14 27.84 -85.58
C TYR A 117 33.69 27.44 -85.87
N ARG A 118 32.98 28.42 -86.42
CA ARG A 118 31.58 28.49 -86.82
C ARG A 118 31.42 27.85 -88.21
N GLY A 119 30.32 27.15 -88.51
CA GLY A 119 30.05 26.71 -89.88
C GLY A 119 28.66 26.11 -90.09
N ARG A 120 27.93 26.69 -91.04
CA ARG A 120 26.53 26.38 -91.45
C ARG A 120 26.40 25.06 -92.22
N ASN A 121 25.19 24.49 -92.13
CA ASN A 121 24.53 23.48 -92.99
C ASN A 121 24.90 23.53 -94.50
N PRO A 122 24.86 22.38 -95.23
CA PRO A 122 23.60 21.90 -95.84
C PRO A 122 23.38 20.35 -95.87
N VAL A 123 22.11 19.99 -96.07
CA VAL A 123 21.51 18.66 -96.37
C VAL A 123 21.65 18.35 -97.89
N PRO A 124 21.32 17.16 -98.49
CA PRO A 124 21.12 15.76 -98.04
C PRO A 124 22.05 14.74 -98.77
N GLY A 125 22.09 13.50 -98.29
CA GLY A 125 22.67 12.37 -99.03
C GLY A 125 22.09 11.02 -98.59
N THR A 126 21.44 10.35 -99.52
CA THR A 126 20.81 9.03 -99.42
C THR A 126 21.81 7.90 -99.14
N GLY A 127 21.51 7.06 -98.15
CA GLY A 127 22.19 5.79 -97.92
C GLY A 127 21.45 4.99 -96.85
N GLU A 128 20.74 3.94 -97.26
CA GLU A 128 20.14 2.95 -96.37
C GLU A 128 21.20 2.30 -95.47
N PRO A 129 20.99 2.26 -94.14
CA PRO A 129 21.59 1.25 -93.28
C PRO A 129 20.60 0.07 -93.09
N PRO A 130 21.11 -1.17 -92.97
CA PRO A 130 20.28 -2.37 -93.00
C PRO A 130 19.32 -2.43 -91.80
N ALA A 131 18.12 -2.94 -92.06
CA ALA A 131 17.09 -3.22 -91.07
C ALA A 131 17.59 -4.20 -89.99
N ARG A 132 18.20 -3.68 -88.91
CA ARG A 132 18.32 -4.42 -87.66
C ARG A 132 16.91 -4.68 -87.16
N LYS A 133 16.55 -5.96 -86.98
CA LYS A 133 15.32 -6.41 -86.33
C LYS A 133 15.19 -5.76 -84.94
N ARG A 134 14.55 -4.59 -84.86
CA ARG A 134 14.31 -3.81 -83.63
C ARG A 134 13.29 -4.48 -82.68
N GLY A 135 12.74 -5.64 -83.04
CA GLY A 135 11.72 -6.33 -82.25
C GLY A 135 12.26 -7.11 -81.04
N LEU A 136 13.43 -7.76 -81.13
CA LEU A 136 13.87 -8.71 -80.10
C LEU A 136 14.26 -8.06 -78.75
N PRO A 137 15.07 -6.97 -78.68
CA PRO A 137 15.39 -6.33 -77.40
C PRO A 137 14.18 -5.59 -76.80
N ALA A 138 13.29 -5.05 -77.64
CA ALA A 138 12.04 -4.44 -77.17
C ALA A 138 11.06 -5.48 -76.60
N LEU A 139 10.99 -6.67 -77.21
CA LEU A 139 10.20 -7.79 -76.72
C LEU A 139 10.76 -8.35 -75.40
N LEU A 140 12.08 -8.54 -75.31
CA LEU A 140 12.74 -8.99 -74.08
C LEU A 140 12.56 -7.99 -72.93
N LEU A 141 12.66 -6.68 -73.21
CA LEU A 141 12.38 -5.63 -72.25
C LEU A 141 10.90 -5.64 -71.82
N ALA A 142 9.97 -5.81 -72.76
CA ALA A 142 8.55 -5.90 -72.46
C ALA A 142 8.21 -7.13 -71.58
N VAL A 143 8.79 -8.30 -71.89
CA VAL A 143 8.63 -9.53 -71.08
C VAL A 143 9.25 -9.34 -69.69
N LEU A 144 10.42 -8.71 -69.60
CA LEU A 144 11.06 -8.40 -68.32
C LEU A 144 10.20 -7.45 -67.48
N VAL A 145 9.66 -6.39 -68.09
CA VAL A 145 8.77 -5.42 -67.41
C VAL A 145 7.47 -6.10 -66.95
N VAL A 146 6.85 -6.94 -67.78
CA VAL A 146 5.66 -7.71 -67.40
C VAL A 146 6.00 -8.71 -66.30
N GLY A 147 7.15 -9.37 -66.36
CA GLY A 147 7.65 -10.28 -65.33
C GLY A 147 7.89 -9.58 -63.99
N LEU A 148 8.50 -8.39 -64.01
CA LEU A 148 8.72 -7.56 -62.83
C LEU A 148 7.43 -6.97 -62.26
N LEU A 149 6.47 -6.57 -63.11
CA LEU A 149 5.14 -6.12 -62.70
C LEU A 149 4.33 -7.29 -62.10
N GLY A 150 4.39 -8.47 -62.70
CA GLY A 150 3.78 -9.70 -62.18
C GLY A 150 4.39 -10.13 -60.85
N ALA A 151 5.72 -10.09 -60.73
CA ALA A 151 6.43 -10.37 -59.48
C ALA A 151 6.10 -9.33 -58.41
N GLY A 152 6.05 -8.04 -58.76
CA GLY A 152 5.72 -6.94 -57.86
C GLY A 152 4.27 -6.99 -57.36
N THR A 153 3.31 -7.28 -58.24
CA THR A 153 1.90 -7.47 -57.85
C THR A 153 1.71 -8.68 -56.96
N THR A 154 2.36 -9.81 -57.28
CA THR A 154 2.33 -11.03 -56.45
C THR A 154 2.95 -10.76 -55.07
N ALA A 155 4.13 -10.14 -55.03
CA ALA A 155 4.80 -9.78 -53.78
C ALA A 155 3.94 -8.84 -52.91
N GLN A 156 3.25 -7.85 -53.51
CA GLN A 156 2.35 -6.96 -52.77
C GLN A 156 1.11 -7.68 -52.23
N LEU A 157 0.56 -8.65 -52.97
CA LEU A 157 -0.62 -9.42 -52.57
C LEU A 157 -0.31 -10.42 -51.44
N VAL A 158 0.89 -11.02 -51.43
CA VAL A 158 1.31 -12.04 -50.44
C VAL A 158 2.04 -11.49 -49.23
N ARG A 159 2.51 -10.23 -49.25
CA ARG A 159 3.19 -9.60 -48.11
C ARG A 159 2.30 -9.59 -46.86
N ASP A 160 2.91 -9.79 -45.69
CA ASP A 160 2.19 -9.84 -44.42
C ASP A 160 1.34 -8.59 -44.18
N LEU A 161 0.18 -8.81 -43.57
CA LEU A 161 -0.71 -7.72 -43.21
C LEU A 161 -0.25 -7.12 -41.86
N PRO A 162 -0.21 -5.78 -41.73
CA PRO A 162 0.09 -5.16 -40.44
C PRO A 162 -0.91 -5.60 -39.37
N ALA A 163 -0.43 -5.76 -38.14
CA ALA A 163 -1.25 -6.05 -36.98
C ALA A 163 -2.32 -4.96 -36.77
N ALA A 164 -3.50 -5.38 -36.31
CA ALA A 164 -4.50 -4.44 -35.84
C ALA A 164 -4.02 -3.74 -34.55
N THR A 165 -4.50 -2.54 -34.30
CA THR A 165 -4.15 -1.75 -33.11
C THR A 165 -5.36 -1.54 -32.22
N LEU A 166 -5.18 -1.74 -30.92
CA LEU A 166 -6.18 -1.40 -29.90
C LEU A 166 -5.95 0.03 -29.43
N SER A 167 -7.02 0.83 -29.42
CA SER A 167 -7.03 2.15 -28.79
C SER A 167 -8.17 2.22 -27.79
N THR A 168 -7.85 2.49 -26.53
CA THR A 168 -8.83 2.64 -25.44
C THR A 168 -8.89 4.08 -24.96
N GLY A 169 -10.10 4.56 -24.68
CA GLY A 169 -10.33 5.89 -24.07
C GLY A 169 -10.31 5.86 -22.54
N LEU A 170 -9.84 4.77 -21.93
CA LEU A 170 -9.81 4.61 -20.48
C LEU A 170 -8.74 5.52 -19.85
N ALA A 171 -9.14 6.26 -18.83
CA ALA A 171 -8.21 7.00 -17.99
C ALA A 171 -7.32 6.03 -17.19
N THR A 172 -6.08 6.45 -16.90
CA THR A 172 -5.13 5.70 -16.06
C THR A 172 -5.55 5.65 -14.59
N THR A 173 -6.50 6.51 -14.20
CA THR A 173 -7.10 6.54 -12.87
C THR A 173 -8.58 6.81 -13.02
N VAL A 174 -9.41 5.95 -12.42
CA VAL A 174 -10.87 6.07 -12.43
C VAL A 174 -11.36 6.19 -10.99
N ARG A 175 -12.30 7.08 -10.72
CA ARG A 175 -12.92 7.21 -9.40
C ARG A 175 -14.11 6.27 -9.28
N ILE A 176 -14.23 5.62 -8.12
CA ILE A 176 -15.45 4.88 -7.78
C ILE A 176 -16.62 5.88 -7.72
N PRO A 177 -17.73 5.65 -8.44
CA PRO A 177 -18.87 6.58 -8.45
C PRO A 177 -19.47 6.83 -7.06
N GLY A 178 -19.91 8.07 -6.83
CA GLY A 178 -20.60 8.50 -5.62
C GLY A 178 -19.80 9.47 -4.75
N ALA A 179 -20.44 9.99 -3.70
CA ALA A 179 -19.84 10.96 -2.78
C ALA A 179 -18.94 10.27 -1.74
N ALA A 180 -17.82 10.92 -1.40
CA ALA A 180 -16.90 10.42 -0.40
C ALA A 180 -17.61 10.11 0.94
N PRO A 181 -17.21 9.05 1.64
CA PRO A 181 -17.87 8.61 2.86
C PRO A 181 -17.74 9.64 3.97
N ARG A 182 -18.81 9.78 4.76
CA ARG A 182 -18.80 10.55 6.01
C ARG A 182 -18.38 9.63 7.14
N ILE A 183 -17.14 9.77 7.59
CA ILE A 183 -16.62 9.02 8.72
C ILE A 183 -16.93 9.77 10.03
N PRO A 184 -17.43 9.08 11.08
CA PRO A 184 -17.76 9.71 12.36
C PRO A 184 -16.47 9.93 13.17
N TRP A 185 -15.66 10.88 12.73
CA TRP A 185 -14.43 11.28 13.42
C TRP A 185 -14.69 11.71 14.86
N PRO A 186 -13.75 11.49 15.80
CA PRO A 186 -13.91 11.99 17.16
C PRO A 186 -13.96 13.51 17.19
N ALA A 187 -14.75 14.05 18.11
CA ALA A 187 -14.87 15.49 18.34
C ALA A 187 -13.67 16.07 19.10
N GLU A 188 -13.04 15.25 19.95
CA GLU A 188 -11.84 15.58 20.73
C GLU A 188 -10.67 14.71 20.29
N GLY A 189 -9.45 15.21 20.47
CA GLY A 189 -8.24 14.51 20.07
C GLY A 189 -8.08 14.39 18.55
N SER A 190 -7.50 13.29 18.09
CA SER A 190 -7.22 13.06 16.68
C SER A 190 -7.46 11.61 16.29
N ALA A 191 -7.64 11.38 14.99
CA ALA A 191 -7.76 10.04 14.44
C ALA A 191 -7.19 9.97 13.03
N GLU A 192 -6.77 8.78 12.63
CA GLU A 192 -6.34 8.47 11.27
C GLU A 192 -6.79 7.05 10.92
N LEU A 193 -7.24 6.83 9.68
CA LEU A 193 -7.63 5.53 9.13
C LEU A 193 -7.02 5.31 7.75
N MET A 194 -6.45 4.13 7.57
CA MET A 194 -6.04 3.62 6.26
C MET A 194 -6.37 2.15 6.13
N ILE A 195 -6.47 1.67 4.89
CA ILE A 195 -6.67 0.25 4.59
C ILE A 195 -5.54 -0.21 3.68
N GLN A 196 -4.80 -1.21 4.12
CA GLN A 196 -3.68 -1.76 3.36
C GLN A 196 -4.14 -2.20 1.96
N GLY A 197 -3.42 -1.75 0.93
CA GLY A 197 -3.74 -2.00 -0.47
C GLY A 197 -4.87 -1.13 -1.07
N LEU A 198 -5.59 -0.33 -0.28
CA LEU A 198 -6.58 0.64 -0.78
C LEU A 198 -6.17 2.10 -0.51
N GLY A 199 -5.35 2.32 0.52
CA GLY A 199 -4.81 3.63 0.87
C GLY A 199 -5.54 4.33 2.01
N ARG A 200 -5.29 5.63 2.12
CA ARG A 200 -5.79 6.49 3.20
C ARG A 200 -7.29 6.76 3.06
N LEU A 201 -8.05 6.48 4.13
CA LEU A 201 -9.48 6.81 4.22
C LEU A 201 -9.68 8.26 4.71
N GLY A 202 -8.83 8.72 5.63
CA GLY A 202 -8.84 10.08 6.14
C GLY A 202 -8.41 10.17 7.60
N GLY A 203 -8.55 11.36 8.19
CA GLY A 203 -8.24 11.62 9.59
C GLY A 203 -8.83 12.95 10.07
N SER A 204 -8.72 13.20 11.39
CA SER A 204 -9.19 14.39 12.09
C SER A 204 -8.16 14.91 13.09
N GLY A 205 -8.40 16.10 13.66
CA GLY A 205 -7.52 16.70 14.68
C GLY A 205 -6.29 17.44 14.13
N GLY A 206 -6.26 17.74 12.82
CA GLY A 206 -5.33 18.72 12.23
C GLY A 206 -3.85 18.35 12.18
N GLY A 207 -3.47 17.15 12.63
CA GLY A 207 -2.05 16.72 12.67
C GLY A 207 -1.23 17.36 13.79
N THR A 208 -1.88 17.89 14.83
CA THR A 208 -1.16 18.40 16.01
C THR A 208 -0.55 17.26 16.81
N ALA A 209 0.75 17.34 17.08
CA ALA A 209 1.45 16.40 17.94
C ALA A 209 0.93 16.49 19.39
N ARG A 210 0.70 15.34 20.01
CA ARG A 210 0.20 15.22 21.39
C ARG A 210 0.90 14.06 22.11
N PRO A 211 0.90 14.05 23.45
CA PRO A 211 1.44 12.91 24.18
C PRO A 211 0.68 11.64 23.81
N ILE A 212 1.40 10.56 23.50
CA ILE A 212 0.80 9.31 23.00
C ILE A 212 0.82 8.17 24.02
N GLY A 213 1.38 8.41 25.21
CA GLY A 213 1.50 7.39 26.24
C GLY A 213 2.25 6.16 25.71
N SER A 214 1.83 5.00 26.21
CA SER A 214 2.45 3.71 25.85
C SER A 214 2.37 3.29 24.38
N VAL A 215 1.71 4.05 23.50
CA VAL A 215 1.82 3.81 22.04
C VAL A 215 3.27 3.97 21.58
N ALA A 216 4.09 4.80 22.26
CA ALA A 216 5.51 4.97 21.95
C ALA A 216 6.31 3.65 21.94
N LYS A 217 5.90 2.66 22.73
CA LYS A 217 6.56 1.34 22.80
C LYS A 217 6.54 0.58 21.49
N VAL A 218 5.64 0.93 20.57
CA VAL A 218 5.63 0.38 19.21
C VAL A 218 6.90 0.80 18.45
N MET A 219 7.39 2.04 18.66
CA MET A 219 8.66 2.48 18.10
C MET A 219 9.85 1.80 18.79
N THR A 220 9.77 1.64 20.11
CA THR A 220 10.78 0.90 20.88
C THR A 220 10.95 -0.52 20.34
N ALA A 221 9.85 -1.25 20.15
CA ALA A 221 9.88 -2.59 19.56
C ALA A 221 10.42 -2.59 18.13
N TYR A 222 10.04 -1.61 17.31
CA TYR A 222 10.54 -1.45 15.93
C TYR A 222 12.05 -1.22 15.88
N VAL A 223 12.59 -0.34 16.73
CA VAL A 223 14.04 -0.03 16.80
C VAL A 223 14.84 -1.22 17.35
N VAL A 224 14.30 -1.92 18.35
CA VAL A 224 14.90 -3.15 18.89
C VAL A 224 15.05 -4.17 17.77
N LEU A 225 13.97 -4.52 17.05
CA LEU A 225 14.05 -5.52 15.98
C LEU A 225 14.86 -5.06 14.76
N LYS A 226 14.96 -3.75 14.50
CA LYS A 226 15.87 -3.24 13.47
C LYS A 226 17.34 -3.47 13.86
N SER A 227 17.66 -3.45 15.15
CA SER A 227 19.02 -3.67 15.68
C SER A 227 19.32 -5.16 15.91
N HIS A 228 18.30 -5.91 16.30
CA HIS A 228 18.33 -7.32 16.66
C HIS A 228 17.18 -8.04 15.93
N PRO A 229 17.35 -8.42 14.65
CA PRO A 229 16.27 -9.04 13.90
C PRO A 229 15.87 -10.40 14.47
N LEU A 230 14.56 -10.66 14.49
CA LEU A 230 13.95 -11.96 14.79
C LEU A 230 12.96 -12.30 13.68
N ASP A 231 12.92 -13.58 13.30
CA ASP A 231 11.95 -14.13 12.37
C ASP A 231 11.18 -15.32 12.97
N GLY A 232 9.94 -15.53 12.53
CA GLY A 232 9.13 -16.68 12.94
C GLY A 232 9.01 -16.86 14.45
N ASP A 233 9.44 -18.02 14.94
CA ASP A 233 9.42 -18.45 16.35
C ASP A 233 10.77 -18.30 17.06
N GLU A 234 11.72 -17.53 16.49
CA GLU A 234 13.01 -17.29 17.14
C GLU A 234 12.86 -16.55 18.47
N GLU A 235 13.59 -17.00 19.49
CA GLU A 235 13.61 -16.39 20.83
C GLU A 235 14.60 -15.22 20.96
N GLY A 236 15.66 -15.23 20.14
CA GLY A 236 16.73 -14.24 20.18
C GLY A 236 17.72 -14.39 21.35
N PRO A 237 18.65 -13.44 21.50
CA PRO A 237 19.62 -13.42 22.59
C PRO A 237 18.94 -13.32 23.96
N THR A 238 19.60 -13.81 25.00
CA THR A 238 19.11 -13.67 26.38
C THR A 238 19.64 -12.40 27.04
N LEU A 239 18.73 -11.57 27.54
CA LEU A 239 18.99 -10.44 28.40
C LEU A 239 19.01 -10.91 29.86
N THR A 240 20.08 -10.59 30.59
CA THR A 240 20.15 -10.86 32.04
C THR A 240 19.77 -9.60 32.79
N VAL A 241 18.72 -9.68 33.62
CA VAL A 241 18.28 -8.58 34.48
C VAL A 241 19.37 -8.29 35.52
N THR A 242 19.80 -7.04 35.59
CA THR A 242 20.86 -6.56 36.49
C THR A 242 20.28 -5.96 37.78
N ALA A 243 21.13 -5.74 38.79
CA ALA A 243 20.75 -4.96 39.96
C ALA A 243 20.23 -3.54 39.61
N ALA A 244 20.77 -2.93 38.55
CA ALA A 244 20.34 -1.61 38.09
C ALA A 244 18.91 -1.67 37.51
N ASP A 245 18.57 -2.71 36.77
CA ASP A 245 17.21 -2.91 36.23
C ASP A 245 16.18 -3.10 37.36
N VAL A 246 16.54 -3.85 38.40
CA VAL A 246 15.70 -4.02 39.60
C VAL A 246 15.53 -2.69 40.35
N ALA A 247 16.59 -1.89 40.46
CA ALA A 247 16.53 -0.57 41.07
C ALA A 247 15.62 0.39 40.27
N ASP A 248 15.73 0.39 38.93
CA ASP A 248 14.86 1.14 38.03
C ASP A 248 13.39 0.71 38.19
N TYR A 249 13.10 -0.59 38.13
CA TYR A 249 11.77 -1.14 38.39
C TYR A 249 11.19 -0.63 39.71
N ARG A 250 11.94 -0.74 40.81
CA ARG A 250 11.49 -0.28 42.15
C ARG A 250 11.25 1.22 42.21
N SER A 251 12.08 2.01 41.54
CA SER A 251 11.95 3.48 41.52
C SER A 251 10.67 3.96 40.84
N ARG A 252 10.10 3.16 39.93
CA ARG A 252 8.90 3.51 39.15
C ARG A 252 7.59 3.17 39.84
N ILE A 253 7.60 2.25 40.82
CA ILE A 253 6.39 1.81 41.55
C ILE A 253 5.55 2.98 42.09
N PRO A 254 6.13 4.01 42.75
CA PRO A 254 5.34 5.11 43.32
C PRO A 254 4.60 5.96 42.28
N SER A 255 5.02 5.93 41.02
CA SER A 255 4.43 6.71 39.92
C SER A 255 3.26 6.01 39.22
N GLY A 256 2.88 4.79 39.65
CA GLY A 256 1.74 4.07 39.09
C GLY A 256 1.93 3.63 37.63
N GLN A 257 3.17 3.57 37.16
CA GLN A 257 3.52 3.09 35.81
C GLN A 257 3.10 1.63 35.60
N ALA A 258 2.81 1.25 34.35
CA ALA A 258 2.67 -0.15 33.97
C ALA A 258 4.06 -0.82 34.03
N LEU A 259 4.20 -1.84 34.87
CA LEU A 259 5.48 -2.50 35.15
C LEU A 259 5.28 -4.02 35.19
N VAL A 260 6.33 -4.77 34.88
CA VAL A 260 6.39 -6.21 35.19
C VAL A 260 7.45 -6.44 36.26
N GLN A 261 7.18 -7.38 37.17
CA GLN A 261 8.14 -7.77 38.19
C GLN A 261 9.37 -8.37 37.53
N VAL A 262 10.54 -7.91 37.95
CA VAL A 262 11.84 -8.46 37.55
C VAL A 262 12.71 -8.71 38.78
N VAL A 263 13.61 -9.69 38.70
CA VAL A 263 14.60 -9.97 39.76
C VAL A 263 16.01 -10.07 39.17
N GLU A 264 17.01 -9.73 39.97
CA GLU A 264 18.40 -9.80 39.53
C GLU A 264 18.79 -11.24 39.16
N GLY A 265 19.46 -11.39 38.02
CA GLY A 265 19.83 -12.69 37.46
C GLY A 265 18.70 -13.38 36.67
N GLU A 266 17.50 -12.81 36.61
CA GLU A 266 16.46 -13.27 35.69
C GLU A 266 16.95 -13.21 34.25
N ARG A 267 16.58 -14.22 33.47
CA ARG A 267 16.97 -14.37 32.07
C ARG A 267 15.71 -14.24 31.22
N LEU A 268 15.63 -13.15 30.44
CA LEU A 268 14.57 -12.91 29.46
C LEU A 268 15.15 -13.13 28.08
N THR A 269 14.51 -13.91 27.22
CA THR A 269 14.84 -13.89 25.78
C THR A 269 14.49 -12.52 25.19
N GLU A 270 15.02 -12.19 24.02
CA GLU A 270 14.62 -10.96 23.32
C GLU A 270 13.11 -10.96 23.05
N ARG A 271 12.56 -12.12 22.69
CA ARG A 271 11.12 -12.31 22.56
C ARG A 271 10.37 -12.08 23.88
N ASP A 272 10.82 -12.66 24.99
CA ASP A 272 10.22 -12.41 26.32
C ASP A 272 10.18 -10.90 26.62
N ALA A 273 11.27 -10.18 26.31
CA ALA A 273 11.36 -8.74 26.56
C ALA A 273 10.42 -7.94 25.64
N LEU A 274 10.28 -8.31 24.37
CA LEU A 274 9.31 -7.70 23.44
C LEU A 274 7.86 -8.00 23.84
N GLU A 275 7.57 -9.21 24.32
CA GLU A 275 6.26 -9.59 24.85
C GLU A 275 5.94 -8.79 26.12
N ALA A 276 6.87 -8.70 27.07
CA ALA A 276 6.72 -7.89 28.28
C ALA A 276 6.56 -6.39 27.97
N LEU A 277 7.22 -5.90 26.91
CA LEU A 277 7.08 -4.53 26.42
C LEU A 277 5.67 -4.25 25.87
N LEU A 278 5.13 -5.15 25.04
CA LEU A 278 3.95 -4.87 24.24
C LEU A 278 2.64 -5.36 24.88
N VAL A 279 2.66 -6.51 25.56
CA VAL A 279 1.46 -7.17 26.11
C VAL A 279 0.99 -6.47 27.40
N PRO A 280 1.72 -6.54 28.54
CA PRO A 280 1.38 -5.78 29.74
C PRO A 280 1.89 -4.33 29.70
N SER A 281 2.49 -3.88 28.60
CA SER A 281 2.90 -2.49 28.42
C SER A 281 4.00 -2.01 29.39
N ALA A 282 4.96 -2.86 29.75
CA ALA A 282 5.91 -2.59 30.83
C ALA A 282 6.90 -1.46 30.52
N ASN A 283 6.95 -0.44 31.39
CA ASN A 283 7.87 0.69 31.27
C ASN A 283 9.31 0.32 31.64
N ASN A 284 9.51 -0.46 32.70
CA ASN A 284 10.86 -0.91 33.09
C ASN A 284 11.54 -1.69 31.97
N ILE A 285 10.80 -2.56 31.27
CA ILE A 285 11.33 -3.31 30.13
C ILE A 285 11.64 -2.41 28.93
N ALA A 286 10.86 -1.35 28.69
CA ALA A 286 11.18 -0.37 27.64
C ALA A 286 12.54 0.30 27.89
N HIS A 287 12.83 0.67 29.13
CA HIS A 287 14.13 1.24 29.49
C HIS A 287 15.26 0.21 29.47
N GLN A 288 15.00 -1.01 29.93
CA GLN A 288 15.97 -2.10 29.87
C GLN A 288 16.36 -2.44 28.41
N LEU A 289 15.38 -2.56 27.51
CA LEU A 289 15.61 -2.77 26.09
C LEU A 289 16.39 -1.62 25.44
N ALA A 290 16.12 -0.37 25.87
CA ALA A 290 16.85 0.80 25.38
C ALA A 290 18.35 0.71 25.72
N VAL A 291 18.66 0.46 27.00
CA VAL A 291 20.05 0.29 27.48
C VAL A 291 20.71 -0.92 26.82
N TRP A 292 20.01 -2.05 26.71
CA TRP A 292 20.54 -3.25 26.07
C TRP A 292 20.90 -3.02 24.59
N THR A 293 20.05 -2.28 23.85
CA THR A 293 20.20 -2.08 22.40
C THR A 293 21.20 -0.99 22.04
N ALA A 294 21.29 0.07 22.85
CA ALA A 294 22.06 1.28 22.53
C ALA A 294 23.13 1.66 23.56
N GLY A 295 23.23 0.95 24.69
CA GLY A 295 24.15 1.24 25.79
C GLY A 295 23.57 2.20 26.83
N ASP A 296 22.75 3.17 26.41
CA ASP A 296 22.01 4.08 27.29
C ASP A 296 20.68 4.52 26.65
N VAL A 297 19.86 5.22 27.43
CA VAL A 297 18.51 5.66 27.03
C VAL A 297 18.56 6.80 26.01
N ASP A 298 19.50 7.74 26.14
CA ASP A 298 19.57 8.92 25.28
C ASP A 298 19.96 8.50 23.86
N ALA A 299 20.98 7.64 23.73
CA ALA A 299 21.39 7.04 22.46
C ALA A 299 20.27 6.20 21.83
N PHE A 300 19.44 5.53 22.63
CA PHE A 300 18.27 4.81 22.11
C PHE A 300 17.18 5.76 21.61
N VAL A 301 16.89 6.85 22.33
CA VAL A 301 15.93 7.88 21.90
C VAL A 301 16.38 8.54 20.60
N GLU A 302 17.68 8.79 20.41
CA GLU A 302 18.23 9.23 19.13
C GLU A 302 17.90 8.25 17.99
N ARG A 303 18.00 6.92 18.23
CA ARG A 303 17.60 5.90 17.24
C ARG A 303 16.09 5.88 16.99
N MET A 304 15.26 6.12 18.01
CA MET A 304 13.81 6.24 17.84
C MET A 304 13.44 7.42 16.93
N ASN A 305 14.08 8.57 17.14
CA ASN A 305 13.85 9.75 16.32
C ASN A 305 14.43 9.60 14.90
N ALA A 306 15.59 8.98 14.74
CA ALA A 306 16.13 8.65 13.43
C ALA A 306 15.20 7.69 12.65
N ALA A 307 14.63 6.69 13.32
CA ALA A 307 13.61 5.82 12.73
C ALA A 307 12.33 6.58 12.37
N ALA A 308 11.88 7.52 13.20
CA ALA A 308 10.75 8.39 12.89
C ALA A 308 11.01 9.20 11.60
N ASP A 309 12.20 9.79 11.46
CA ASP A 309 12.60 10.54 10.27
C ASP A 309 12.63 9.67 9.01
N GLU A 310 13.22 8.46 9.08
CA GLU A 310 13.23 7.50 7.98
C GLU A 310 11.82 7.13 7.49
N LEU A 311 10.86 7.05 8.42
CA LEU A 311 9.46 6.77 8.15
C LEU A 311 8.66 8.02 7.73
N GLY A 312 9.31 9.19 7.68
CA GLY A 312 8.69 10.48 7.37
C GLY A 312 7.66 10.90 8.42
N MET A 313 7.88 10.57 9.69
CA MET A 313 7.00 10.88 10.82
C MET A 313 7.26 12.30 11.38
N THR A 314 7.06 13.32 10.53
CA THR A 314 7.49 14.70 10.78
C THR A 314 6.79 15.42 11.95
N GLY A 315 5.73 14.85 12.52
CA GLY A 315 5.04 15.38 13.69
C GLY A 315 5.32 14.57 14.96
N THR A 316 6.44 13.85 15.01
CA THR A 316 6.81 12.94 16.10
C THR A 316 8.13 13.36 16.74
N ASP A 317 8.16 13.33 18.07
CA ASP A 317 9.36 13.53 18.88
C ASP A 317 9.30 12.58 20.08
N TYR A 318 10.23 11.63 20.12
CA TYR A 318 10.39 10.71 21.24
C TYR A 318 11.38 11.29 22.24
N THR A 319 11.02 11.26 23.52
CA THR A 319 11.89 11.73 24.61
C THR A 319 12.14 10.67 25.67
N ASP A 320 11.44 9.53 25.58
CA ASP A 320 11.66 8.35 26.40
C ASP A 320 11.18 7.08 25.66
N PRO A 321 11.71 5.89 25.98
CA PRO A 321 11.37 4.65 25.28
C PRO A 321 9.99 4.09 25.66
N SER A 322 9.35 4.62 26.69
CA SER A 322 8.08 4.09 27.20
C SER A 322 6.87 4.94 26.79
N GLY A 323 7.09 6.21 26.44
CA GLY A 323 6.06 7.24 26.24
C GLY A 323 5.42 7.71 27.55
N PHE A 324 6.09 7.49 28.69
CA PHE A 324 5.60 7.97 29.99
C PHE A 324 5.77 9.49 30.12
N LEU A 325 6.82 10.07 29.51
CA LEU A 325 7.01 11.51 29.57
C LEU A 325 6.02 12.21 28.65
N PRO A 326 5.37 13.30 29.11
CA PRO A 326 4.42 14.05 28.28
C PRO A 326 5.09 14.75 27.09
N THR A 327 6.42 14.85 27.10
CA THR A 327 7.21 15.36 25.98
C THR A 327 7.38 14.34 24.85
N THR A 328 7.07 13.06 25.08
CA THR A 328 7.02 12.05 24.02
C THR A 328 5.70 12.18 23.25
N VAL A 329 5.76 12.85 22.10
CA VAL A 329 4.59 13.27 21.32
C VAL A 329 4.61 12.73 19.89
N SER A 330 3.43 12.53 19.32
CA SER A 330 3.28 12.15 17.92
C SER A 330 1.90 12.54 17.37
N THR A 331 1.68 12.26 16.09
CA THR A 331 0.39 12.41 15.41
C THR A 331 -0.23 11.05 15.11
N ALA A 332 -1.56 11.01 15.00
CA ALA A 332 -2.27 9.80 14.56
C ALA A 332 -1.80 9.32 13.17
N ALA A 333 -1.49 10.27 12.27
CA ALA A 333 -1.00 9.98 10.93
C ALA A 333 0.38 9.29 10.95
N ASP A 334 1.29 9.76 11.79
CA ASP A 334 2.63 9.21 11.90
C ASP A 334 2.62 7.82 12.54
N GLN A 335 1.85 7.63 13.61
CA GLN A 335 1.74 6.31 14.24
C GLN A 335 1.07 5.26 13.33
N VAL A 336 0.19 5.68 12.41
CA VAL A 336 -0.32 4.77 11.36
C VAL A 336 0.78 4.35 10.39
N LYS A 337 1.73 5.23 10.02
CA LYS A 337 2.89 4.85 9.19
C LYS A 337 3.75 3.80 9.89
N LEU A 338 4.09 4.04 11.15
CA LEU A 338 4.84 3.09 11.98
C LEU A 338 4.13 1.74 12.07
N ALA A 339 2.82 1.74 12.33
CA ALA A 339 2.03 0.51 12.38
C ALA A 339 2.07 -0.28 11.06
N GLN A 340 2.08 0.39 9.91
CA GLN A 340 2.17 -0.29 8.62
C GLN A 340 3.50 -1.04 8.46
N GLU A 341 4.60 -0.49 8.98
CA GLU A 341 5.92 -1.14 8.97
C GLU A 341 6.02 -2.26 10.01
N VAL A 342 5.53 -2.01 11.22
CA VAL A 342 5.49 -3.01 12.30
C VAL A 342 4.72 -4.26 11.88
N LEU A 343 3.59 -4.11 11.18
CA LEU A 343 2.79 -5.23 10.69
C LEU A 343 3.44 -6.00 9.52
N LYS A 344 4.60 -5.58 8.99
CA LYS A 344 5.39 -6.38 8.05
C LYS A 344 6.28 -7.40 8.76
N SER A 345 6.60 -7.18 10.03
CA SER A 345 7.30 -8.15 10.87
C SER A 345 6.30 -9.17 11.38
N GLU A 346 6.48 -10.45 11.03
CA GLU A 346 5.64 -11.53 11.55
C GLU A 346 5.73 -11.60 13.09
N VAL A 347 6.94 -11.43 13.65
CA VAL A 347 7.18 -11.42 15.10
C VAL A 347 6.37 -10.34 15.81
N LEU A 348 6.42 -9.07 15.36
CA LEU A 348 5.63 -8.01 16.02
C LEU A 348 4.13 -8.17 15.77
N ALA A 349 3.74 -8.59 14.57
CA ALA A 349 2.33 -8.83 14.26
C ALA A 349 1.72 -9.92 15.16
N ASP A 350 2.50 -10.94 15.50
CA ASP A 350 2.09 -12.01 16.42
C ASP A 350 2.04 -11.52 17.86
N ILE A 351 3.09 -10.85 18.35
CA ILE A 351 3.14 -10.36 19.74
C ILE A 351 1.99 -9.39 20.04
N VAL A 352 1.71 -8.44 19.14
CA VAL A 352 0.62 -7.45 19.38
C VAL A 352 -0.78 -8.08 19.34
N ALA A 353 -0.89 -9.29 18.79
CA ALA A 353 -2.12 -10.08 18.75
C ALA A 353 -2.30 -11.01 19.95
N MET A 354 -1.29 -11.15 20.81
CA MET A 354 -1.36 -12.00 21.99
C MET A 354 -2.34 -11.42 23.02
N PRO A 355 -3.33 -12.22 23.49
CA PRO A 355 -4.19 -11.81 24.59
C PRO A 355 -3.46 -11.84 25.95
N GLU A 356 -2.40 -12.65 26.05
CA GLU A 356 -1.59 -12.87 27.24
C GLU A 356 -0.22 -13.43 26.83
N ALA A 357 0.77 -13.30 27.71
CA ALA A 357 2.10 -13.86 27.58
C ALA A 357 2.53 -14.52 28.90
N GLN A 358 3.50 -15.44 28.85
CA GLN A 358 4.03 -16.15 30.01
C GLN A 358 5.49 -15.77 30.21
N LEU A 359 5.76 -14.92 31.20
CA LEU A 359 7.12 -14.45 31.51
C LEU A 359 7.78 -15.32 32.60
N PRO A 360 9.12 -15.43 32.63
CA PRO A 360 9.84 -16.27 33.59
C PRO A 360 9.53 -15.96 35.07
N VAL A 361 9.60 -14.69 35.48
CA VAL A 361 9.38 -14.30 36.89
C VAL A 361 8.01 -13.68 37.12
N ALA A 362 7.59 -12.76 36.26
CA ALA A 362 6.29 -12.09 36.38
C ALA A 362 5.10 -13.05 36.18
N GLY A 363 5.36 -14.24 35.62
CA GLY A 363 4.33 -15.22 35.36
C GLY A 363 3.44 -14.81 34.18
N ARG A 364 2.16 -15.20 34.25
CA ARG A 364 1.18 -14.86 33.23
C ARG A 364 0.81 -13.38 33.30
N VAL A 365 0.93 -12.70 32.16
CA VAL A 365 0.60 -11.28 31.99
C VAL A 365 -0.45 -11.11 30.89
N HIS A 366 -1.29 -10.08 30.99
CA HIS A 366 -2.43 -9.90 30.10
C HIS A 366 -2.33 -8.64 29.25
N ASN A 367 -2.89 -8.70 28.06
CA ASN A 367 -2.95 -7.55 27.16
C ASN A 367 -3.99 -6.52 27.63
N HIS A 368 -3.61 -5.25 27.65
CA HIS A 368 -4.52 -4.15 28.01
C HIS A 368 -5.54 -3.79 26.90
N ASN A 369 -5.35 -4.27 25.67
CA ASN A 369 -6.24 -3.96 24.56
C ASN A 369 -7.56 -4.76 24.66
N ALA A 370 -8.55 -4.18 25.30
CA ALA A 370 -9.90 -4.75 25.44
C ALA A 370 -10.66 -4.92 24.10
N LEU A 371 -10.11 -4.44 22.98
CA LEU A 371 -10.68 -4.69 21.65
C LEU A 371 -10.11 -5.91 20.95
N LEU A 372 -9.10 -6.61 21.47
CA LEU A 372 -8.61 -7.85 20.83
C LEU A 372 -9.75 -8.86 20.61
N GLY A 373 -9.86 -9.34 19.36
CA GLY A 373 -10.94 -10.24 18.92
C GLY A 373 -12.30 -9.56 18.71
N VAL A 374 -12.48 -8.32 19.15
CA VAL A 374 -13.70 -7.54 18.97
C VAL A 374 -13.62 -6.78 17.67
N ASP A 375 -14.68 -6.81 16.86
CA ASP A 375 -14.74 -5.99 15.65
C ASP A 375 -13.53 -6.25 14.70
N GLY A 376 -13.02 -7.49 14.69
CA GLY A 376 -11.89 -7.90 13.87
C GLY A 376 -10.54 -7.31 14.30
N VAL A 377 -10.48 -6.54 15.40
CA VAL A 377 -9.25 -5.97 15.95
C VAL A 377 -8.36 -7.10 16.44
N PHE A 378 -7.09 -7.04 16.07
CA PHE A 378 -6.06 -8.00 16.50
C PHE A 378 -4.80 -7.32 17.05
N GLY A 379 -4.80 -5.99 17.21
CA GLY A 379 -3.66 -5.23 17.69
C GLY A 379 -4.02 -3.75 17.76
N ILE A 380 -3.10 -2.82 18.01
CA ILE A 380 -1.65 -2.98 18.20
C ILE A 380 -1.28 -2.59 19.63
N LYS A 381 -1.56 -1.35 20.04
CA LYS A 381 -1.13 -0.87 21.35
C LYS A 381 -2.02 0.22 21.93
N THR A 382 -2.40 0.04 23.18
CA THR A 382 -3.05 1.07 24.03
C THR A 382 -2.02 2.00 24.67
N GLY A 383 -2.44 3.23 24.99
CA GLY A 383 -1.68 4.15 25.82
C GLY A 383 -2.56 5.11 26.60
N SER A 384 -2.17 5.43 27.82
CA SER A 384 -2.84 6.41 28.67
C SER A 384 -1.90 7.02 29.71
N THR A 385 -2.06 8.32 29.92
CA THR A 385 -1.56 9.11 31.06
C THR A 385 -2.55 10.27 31.26
N ASP A 386 -2.41 11.05 32.32
CA ASP A 386 -3.24 12.23 32.53
C ASP A 386 -3.09 13.25 31.39
N GLU A 387 -1.87 13.41 30.84
CA GLU A 387 -1.57 14.30 29.73
C GLU A 387 -1.93 13.71 28.37
N ALA A 388 -1.76 12.39 28.20
CA ALA A 388 -1.98 11.71 26.93
C ALA A 388 -3.46 11.41 26.67
N GLY A 389 -4.29 11.29 27.71
CA GLY A 389 -5.64 10.78 27.59
C GLY A 389 -5.66 9.34 27.05
N GLY A 390 -6.81 8.90 26.52
CA GLY A 390 -6.97 7.57 25.94
C GLY A 390 -6.44 7.49 24.51
N ASN A 391 -5.47 6.61 24.28
CA ASN A 391 -4.85 6.36 22.99
C ASN A 391 -4.96 4.90 22.59
N LEU A 392 -5.24 4.66 21.31
CA LEU A 392 -5.20 3.32 20.72
C LEU A 392 -4.69 3.39 19.28
N LEU A 393 -3.54 2.76 19.04
CA LEU A 393 -3.08 2.37 17.71
C LEU A 393 -3.60 0.95 17.45
N PHE A 394 -4.39 0.76 16.40
CA PHE A 394 -5.07 -0.51 16.15
C PHE A 394 -4.90 -1.04 14.73
N ALA A 395 -5.00 -2.37 14.63
CA ALA A 395 -5.12 -3.09 13.39
C ALA A 395 -6.35 -4.00 13.45
N ALA A 396 -7.14 -4.03 12.38
CA ALA A 396 -8.36 -4.82 12.30
C ALA A 396 -8.53 -5.51 10.95
N ARG A 397 -9.03 -6.74 10.96
CA ARG A 397 -9.33 -7.52 9.76
C ARG A 397 -10.70 -7.14 9.19
N LEU A 398 -10.76 -6.97 7.88
CA LEU A 398 -11.99 -6.72 7.12
C LEU A 398 -12.09 -7.71 5.97
N ALA A 399 -13.15 -8.51 5.94
CA ALA A 399 -13.46 -9.40 4.83
C ALA A 399 -14.52 -8.77 3.92
N VAL A 400 -14.22 -8.58 2.64
CA VAL A 400 -15.12 -7.94 1.67
C VAL A 400 -14.78 -8.39 0.25
N GLY A 401 -15.79 -8.79 -0.53
CA GLY A 401 -15.59 -9.21 -1.92
C GLY A 401 -14.60 -10.37 -2.09
N GLY A 402 -14.62 -11.33 -1.15
CA GLY A 402 -13.66 -12.44 -1.12
C GLY A 402 -12.22 -12.06 -0.73
N ARG A 403 -11.94 -10.78 -0.47
CA ARG A 403 -10.62 -10.29 -0.04
C ARG A 403 -10.55 -10.17 1.49
N LYS A 404 -9.40 -10.49 2.05
CA LYS A 404 -9.03 -10.15 3.43
C LYS A 404 -8.17 -8.89 3.40
N LEU A 405 -8.63 -7.84 4.06
CA LEU A 405 -7.96 -6.55 4.17
C LEU A 405 -7.59 -6.27 5.62
N VAL A 406 -6.58 -5.43 5.80
CA VAL A 406 -6.18 -4.91 7.12
C VAL A 406 -6.46 -3.42 7.15
N ILE A 407 -7.29 -3.03 8.11
CA ILE A 407 -7.49 -1.63 8.51
C ILE A 407 -6.40 -1.32 9.53
N VAL A 408 -5.68 -0.22 9.34
CA VAL A 408 -4.75 0.33 10.33
C VAL A 408 -5.26 1.71 10.70
N GLY A 409 -5.33 1.99 12.00
CA GLY A 409 -5.82 3.28 12.46
C GLY A 409 -5.26 3.66 13.81
N ALA A 410 -5.33 4.95 14.11
CA ALA A 410 -4.98 5.53 15.40
C ALA A 410 -6.11 6.43 15.86
N VAL A 411 -6.44 6.39 17.15
CA VAL A 411 -7.31 7.37 17.81
C VAL A 411 -6.63 7.80 19.09
N PHE A 412 -6.35 9.09 19.20
CA PHE A 412 -5.55 9.64 20.29
C PHE A 412 -6.30 10.72 21.08
N ASN A 413 -5.82 10.93 22.30
CA ASN A 413 -6.20 11.98 23.24
C ASN A 413 -7.71 12.02 23.54
N GLN A 414 -8.29 10.85 23.81
CA GLN A 414 -9.69 10.75 24.23
C GLN A 414 -9.84 11.04 25.73
N PRO A 415 -10.87 11.80 26.15
CA PRO A 415 -10.99 12.23 27.54
C PRO A 415 -11.38 11.08 28.48
N GLY A 416 -11.03 11.24 29.76
CA GLY A 416 -11.44 10.35 30.85
C GLY A 416 -10.83 10.79 32.18
N THR A 417 -11.47 10.43 33.29
CA THR A 417 -11.04 10.82 34.66
C THR A 417 -9.86 10.00 35.18
N ASP A 418 -9.63 8.83 34.59
CA ASP A 418 -8.54 7.92 34.91
C ASP A 418 -8.21 7.07 33.66
N THR A 419 -7.19 6.22 33.76
CA THR A 419 -6.78 5.30 32.69
C THR A 419 -7.94 4.43 32.17
N SER A 420 -8.82 3.94 33.05
CA SER A 420 -9.94 3.07 32.64
C SER A 420 -10.97 3.84 31.80
N GLY A 421 -11.36 5.03 32.27
CA GLY A 421 -12.28 5.93 31.57
C GLY A 421 -11.72 6.40 30.23
N GLN A 422 -10.43 6.75 30.19
CA GLN A 422 -9.70 7.13 28.99
C GLN A 422 -9.69 5.99 27.94
N LEU A 423 -9.30 4.79 28.35
CA LEU A 423 -9.28 3.61 27.46
C LEU A 423 -10.70 3.21 27.00
N ALA A 424 -11.71 3.32 27.88
CA ALA A 424 -13.09 3.09 27.49
C ALA A 424 -13.59 4.11 26.45
N ALA A 425 -13.18 5.39 26.57
CA ALA A 425 -13.54 6.43 25.61
C ALA A 425 -12.95 6.15 24.23
N VAL A 426 -11.66 5.86 24.14
CA VAL A 426 -11.02 5.52 22.86
C VAL A 426 -11.60 4.26 22.22
N ASN A 427 -11.92 3.24 23.02
CA ASN A 427 -12.56 2.02 22.52
C ASN A 427 -13.93 2.31 21.89
N ARG A 428 -14.75 3.19 22.47
CA ARG A 428 -16.04 3.59 21.88
C ARG A 428 -15.85 4.29 20.53
N VAL A 429 -14.84 5.14 20.40
CA VAL A 429 -14.54 5.82 19.12
C VAL A 429 -14.08 4.82 18.08
N VAL A 430 -13.10 3.97 18.39
CA VAL A 430 -12.58 2.96 17.45
C VAL A 430 -13.69 2.05 16.93
N ARG A 431 -14.60 1.58 17.80
CA ARG A 431 -15.74 0.77 17.37
C ARG A 431 -16.69 1.51 16.42
N LYS A 432 -16.96 2.81 16.66
CA LYS A 432 -17.76 3.64 15.74
C LYS A 432 -17.08 3.80 14.38
N LEU A 433 -15.77 4.04 14.38
CA LEU A 433 -14.97 4.14 13.15
C LEU A 433 -14.99 2.82 12.37
N LEU A 434 -14.75 1.69 13.02
CA LEU A 434 -14.78 0.37 12.39
C LEU A 434 -16.17 0.03 11.82
N ALA A 435 -17.25 0.37 12.53
CA ALA A 435 -18.61 0.23 12.03
C ALA A 435 -18.85 1.07 10.76
N ALA A 436 -18.37 2.31 10.73
CA ALA A 436 -18.46 3.17 9.56
C ALA A 436 -17.63 2.65 8.37
N VAL A 437 -16.43 2.12 8.63
CA VAL A 437 -15.60 1.47 7.61
C VAL A 437 -16.32 0.28 7.00
N ARG A 438 -16.90 -0.62 7.81
CA ARG A 438 -17.68 -1.77 7.29
C ARG A 438 -18.92 -1.35 6.50
N ALA A 439 -19.57 -0.26 6.92
CA ALA A 439 -20.71 0.27 6.17
C ALA A 439 -20.28 0.86 4.82
N THR A 440 -19.06 1.39 4.73
CA THR A 440 -18.55 2.15 3.58
C THR A 440 -17.77 1.29 2.58
N VAL A 441 -16.96 0.35 3.05
CA VAL A 441 -16.02 -0.39 2.22
C VAL A 441 -16.68 -1.66 1.71
N ARG A 442 -16.98 -1.66 0.42
CA ARG A 442 -17.74 -2.73 -0.27
C ARG A 442 -17.20 -2.90 -1.69
N GLU A 443 -17.77 -3.84 -2.44
CA GLU A 443 -17.55 -3.91 -3.88
C GLU A 443 -18.39 -2.88 -4.63
N TYR A 444 -17.72 -2.06 -5.44
CA TYR A 444 -18.34 -1.06 -6.29
C TYR A 444 -18.04 -1.32 -7.77
N PRO A 445 -18.97 -1.02 -8.69
CA PRO A 445 -18.65 -1.00 -10.11
C PRO A 445 -17.65 0.14 -10.39
N LEU A 446 -16.52 -0.19 -11.02
CA LEU A 446 -15.55 0.79 -11.52
C LEU A 446 -15.76 1.06 -13.01
N LEU A 447 -15.98 0.00 -13.80
CA LEU A 447 -16.29 0.07 -15.22
C LEU A 447 -17.52 -0.78 -15.53
N ALA A 448 -18.46 -0.23 -16.30
CA ALA A 448 -19.58 -0.99 -16.83
C ALA A 448 -19.13 -1.88 -18.00
N ALA A 449 -19.96 -2.86 -18.37
CA ALA A 449 -19.81 -3.61 -19.62
C ALA A 449 -20.31 -2.78 -20.82
N ALA A 450 -19.68 -1.63 -21.05
CA ALA A 450 -19.96 -0.72 -22.15
C ALA A 450 -18.70 -0.54 -23.02
N PRO A 451 -18.82 -0.09 -24.28
CA PRO A 451 -17.66 0.12 -25.15
C PRO A 451 -16.62 1.06 -24.52
N VAL A 452 -15.37 0.63 -24.48
CA VAL A 452 -14.23 1.37 -23.87
C VAL A 452 -13.12 1.70 -24.86
N GLY A 453 -13.20 1.17 -26.07
CA GLY A 453 -12.18 1.36 -27.09
C GLY A 453 -12.58 0.83 -28.45
N THR A 454 -11.63 0.87 -29.36
CA THR A 454 -11.78 0.34 -30.71
C THR A 454 -10.53 -0.42 -31.13
N VAL A 455 -10.72 -1.52 -31.88
CA VAL A 455 -9.64 -2.10 -32.68
C VAL A 455 -9.73 -1.52 -34.08
N ARG A 456 -8.59 -1.10 -34.62
CA ARG A 456 -8.45 -0.62 -36.00
C ARG A 456 -7.45 -1.44 -36.79
N THR A 457 -7.79 -1.73 -38.03
CA THR A 457 -6.90 -2.37 -39.00
C THR A 457 -6.23 -1.33 -39.89
N ALA A 458 -5.12 -1.69 -40.54
CA ALA A 458 -4.39 -0.79 -41.44
C ALA A 458 -5.19 -0.36 -42.69
N TRP A 459 -6.28 -1.07 -43.01
CA TRP A 459 -7.19 -0.75 -44.13
C TRP A 459 -8.48 -0.06 -43.69
N GLY A 460 -8.54 0.42 -42.45
CA GLY A 460 -9.63 1.29 -41.97
C GLY A 460 -10.87 0.56 -41.42
N SER A 461 -10.90 -0.77 -41.39
CA SER A 461 -11.94 -1.49 -40.63
C SER A 461 -11.75 -1.24 -39.14
N SER A 462 -12.82 -0.85 -38.45
CA SER A 462 -12.85 -0.52 -37.03
C SER A 462 -14.00 -1.25 -36.35
N VAL A 463 -13.73 -1.85 -35.19
CA VAL A 463 -14.74 -2.51 -34.35
C VAL A 463 -14.62 -2.02 -32.91
N THR A 464 -15.75 -1.93 -32.21
CA THR A 464 -15.78 -1.54 -30.79
C THR A 464 -15.27 -2.67 -29.91
N VAL A 465 -14.75 -2.28 -28.75
CA VAL A 465 -14.20 -3.18 -27.75
C VAL A 465 -14.88 -2.93 -26.41
N THR A 466 -15.41 -3.99 -25.84
CA THR A 466 -16.18 -3.96 -24.59
C THR A 466 -15.55 -4.90 -23.56
N PRO A 467 -15.52 -4.53 -22.26
CA PRO A 467 -15.12 -5.46 -21.21
C PRO A 467 -16.05 -6.68 -21.18
N ALA A 468 -15.48 -7.88 -21.06
CA ALA A 468 -16.25 -9.13 -21.05
C ALA A 468 -17.25 -9.23 -19.89
N SER A 469 -17.03 -8.46 -18.83
CA SER A 469 -17.93 -8.29 -17.70
C SER A 469 -17.72 -6.90 -17.08
N PRO A 470 -18.66 -6.39 -16.25
CA PRO A 470 -18.39 -5.20 -15.46
C PRO A 470 -17.16 -5.41 -14.57
N LEU A 471 -16.26 -4.42 -14.54
CA LEU A 471 -15.12 -4.45 -13.62
C LEU A 471 -15.56 -3.85 -12.29
N ARG A 472 -15.52 -4.67 -11.23
CA ARG A 472 -15.84 -4.27 -9.86
C ARG A 472 -14.58 -4.28 -9.01
N VAL A 473 -14.48 -3.34 -8.09
CA VAL A 473 -13.36 -3.23 -7.15
C VAL A 473 -13.86 -3.03 -5.74
N VAL A 474 -13.12 -3.54 -4.77
CA VAL A 474 -13.34 -3.21 -3.36
C VAL A 474 -12.76 -1.82 -3.09
N GLY A 475 -13.55 -0.97 -2.44
CA GLY A 475 -13.15 0.39 -2.11
C GLY A 475 -14.30 1.16 -1.48
N TRP A 476 -14.31 2.48 -1.65
CA TRP A 476 -15.39 3.35 -1.23
C TRP A 476 -15.67 4.41 -2.31
N PRO A 477 -16.89 4.98 -2.35
CA PRO A 477 -17.21 6.03 -3.31
C PRO A 477 -16.22 7.20 -3.24
N GLY A 478 -15.82 7.72 -4.41
CA GLY A 478 -14.83 8.78 -4.55
C GLY A 478 -13.37 8.31 -4.53
N LEU A 479 -13.07 7.07 -4.13
CA LEU A 479 -11.71 6.52 -4.17
C LEU A 479 -11.18 6.52 -5.60
N ALA A 480 -9.99 7.09 -5.79
CA ALA A 480 -9.28 7.05 -7.06
C ALA A 480 -8.55 5.70 -7.19
N VAL A 481 -8.87 4.95 -8.23
CA VAL A 481 -8.34 3.61 -8.47
C VAL A 481 -7.49 3.64 -9.74
N PRO A 482 -6.19 3.30 -9.66
CA PRO A 482 -5.36 3.12 -10.84
C PRO A 482 -5.91 2.01 -11.73
N VAL A 483 -5.94 2.27 -13.04
CA VAL A 483 -6.41 1.35 -14.06
C VAL A 483 -5.29 1.15 -15.07
N THR A 484 -4.94 -0.10 -15.32
CA THR A 484 -3.96 -0.49 -16.34
C THR A 484 -4.69 -1.20 -17.46
N THR A 485 -4.39 -0.83 -18.70
CA THR A 485 -4.89 -1.54 -19.89
C THR A 485 -3.71 -2.14 -20.62
N THR A 486 -3.81 -3.43 -20.94
CA THR A 486 -2.81 -4.14 -21.75
C THR A 486 -3.44 -4.60 -23.04
N THR A 487 -2.65 -4.62 -24.12
CA THR A 487 -3.08 -5.13 -25.43
C THR A 487 -2.47 -6.51 -25.62
N THR A 488 -3.27 -7.46 -26.07
CA THR A 488 -2.77 -8.78 -26.49
C THR A 488 -2.19 -8.64 -27.90
N GLY A 489 -1.11 -9.34 -28.25
CA GLY A 489 -0.52 -9.29 -29.59
C GLY A 489 -1.56 -9.60 -30.68
N LEU A 490 -2.08 -8.57 -31.33
CA LEU A 490 -3.15 -8.69 -32.30
C LEU A 490 -2.59 -9.15 -33.64
N GLY A 491 -3.28 -10.09 -34.28
CA GLY A 491 -3.07 -10.36 -35.71
C GLY A 491 -3.58 -9.20 -36.56
N ALA A 492 -3.46 -9.33 -37.87
CA ALA A 492 -3.98 -8.33 -38.81
C ALA A 492 -5.51 -8.16 -38.73
N GLN A 493 -6.21 -9.23 -38.36
CA GLN A 493 -7.66 -9.26 -38.21
C GLN A 493 -8.05 -9.78 -36.84
N VAL A 494 -9.25 -9.39 -36.42
CA VAL A 494 -9.83 -9.80 -35.15
C VAL A 494 -11.21 -10.40 -35.42
N ARG A 495 -11.57 -11.46 -34.69
CA ARG A 495 -12.89 -12.11 -34.74
C ARG A 495 -13.84 -11.50 -33.71
N ALA A 496 -15.13 -11.61 -33.97
CA ALA A 496 -16.15 -11.27 -32.97
C ALA A 496 -15.92 -12.10 -31.68
N GLY A 497 -15.97 -11.43 -30.54
CA GLY A 497 -15.73 -12.03 -29.23
C GLY A 497 -14.26 -12.36 -28.90
N GLN A 498 -13.31 -12.10 -29.81
CA GLN A 498 -11.89 -12.33 -29.56
C GLN A 498 -11.40 -11.38 -28.45
N ALA A 499 -10.64 -11.91 -27.50
CA ALA A 499 -9.93 -11.10 -26.52
C ALA A 499 -8.81 -10.31 -27.21
N VAL A 500 -8.85 -8.99 -27.07
CA VAL A 500 -7.91 -8.06 -27.72
C VAL A 500 -6.97 -7.38 -26.73
N GLY A 501 -7.26 -7.52 -25.45
CA GLY A 501 -6.50 -6.94 -24.36
C GLY A 501 -7.17 -7.25 -23.03
N GLU A 502 -6.73 -6.56 -22.00
CA GLU A 502 -7.25 -6.70 -20.64
C GLU A 502 -7.22 -5.34 -19.94
N VAL A 503 -8.23 -5.10 -19.12
CA VAL A 503 -8.23 -4.00 -18.15
C VAL A 503 -8.08 -4.56 -16.74
N GLN A 504 -7.20 -3.95 -15.96
CA GLN A 504 -6.89 -4.36 -14.60
C GLN A 504 -7.02 -3.18 -13.64
N ALA A 505 -7.63 -3.43 -12.48
CA ALA A 505 -7.66 -2.48 -11.38
C ALA A 505 -7.79 -3.21 -10.03
N SER A 506 -7.03 -2.78 -9.01
CA SER A 506 -7.09 -3.37 -7.65
C SER A 506 -6.95 -4.90 -7.60
N GLY A 507 -6.12 -5.48 -8.48
CA GLY A 507 -5.91 -6.93 -8.60
C GLY A 507 -6.99 -7.68 -9.40
N VAL A 508 -8.10 -7.02 -9.76
CA VAL A 508 -9.16 -7.59 -10.59
C VAL A 508 -8.83 -7.36 -12.06
N ARG A 509 -8.96 -8.42 -12.87
CA ARG A 509 -8.65 -8.45 -14.29
C ARG A 509 -9.89 -8.79 -15.11
N VAL A 510 -10.16 -8.01 -16.15
CA VAL A 510 -11.29 -8.22 -17.06
C VAL A 510 -10.80 -8.18 -18.51
N PRO A 511 -11.00 -9.25 -19.29
CA PRO A 511 -10.67 -9.25 -20.71
C PRO A 511 -11.46 -8.21 -21.49
N LEU A 512 -10.81 -7.54 -22.41
CA LEU A 512 -11.43 -6.67 -23.40
C LEU A 512 -11.72 -7.50 -24.67
N ARG A 513 -12.96 -7.51 -25.16
CA ARG A 513 -13.37 -8.30 -26.32
C ARG A 513 -13.85 -7.40 -27.46
N ALA A 514 -13.49 -7.76 -28.68
CA ALA A 514 -14.04 -7.11 -29.87
C ALA A 514 -15.50 -7.51 -30.06
N ASP A 515 -16.39 -6.54 -30.24
CA ASP A 515 -17.83 -6.79 -30.35
C ASP A 515 -18.18 -7.47 -31.69
N ALA A 516 -17.37 -7.23 -32.72
CA ALA A 516 -17.53 -7.77 -34.06
C ALA A 516 -16.18 -8.16 -34.67
N GLY A 517 -16.22 -8.87 -35.81
CA GLY A 517 -15.02 -9.17 -36.60
C GLY A 517 -14.61 -7.99 -37.48
N THR A 518 -13.32 -7.76 -37.64
CA THR A 518 -12.80 -6.76 -38.58
C THR A 518 -12.92 -7.27 -40.02
N GLY A 519 -13.33 -6.41 -40.96
CA GLY A 519 -13.40 -6.73 -42.38
C GLY A 519 -12.04 -7.06 -42.99
N THR A 520 -12.03 -7.68 -44.17
CA THR A 520 -10.81 -7.98 -44.93
C THR A 520 -10.35 -6.77 -45.77
N PRO A 521 -9.04 -6.60 -46.00
CA PRO A 521 -8.56 -5.57 -46.92
C PRO A 521 -9.03 -5.85 -48.35
N SER A 522 -9.39 -4.81 -49.08
CA SER A 522 -9.72 -4.94 -50.51
C SER A 522 -8.48 -5.29 -51.34
N LEU A 523 -8.68 -5.93 -52.50
CA LEU A 523 -7.61 -6.19 -53.48
C LEU A 523 -6.86 -4.90 -53.85
N TRP A 524 -7.62 -3.82 -54.05
CA TRP A 524 -7.05 -2.51 -54.35
C TRP A 524 -6.15 -1.98 -53.23
N TRP A 525 -6.55 -2.11 -51.96
CA TRP A 525 -5.71 -1.71 -50.84
C TRP A 525 -4.43 -2.54 -50.78
N ARG A 526 -4.52 -3.86 -50.98
CA ARG A 526 -3.33 -4.74 -50.99
C ARG A 526 -2.31 -4.36 -52.06
N LEU A 527 -2.78 -3.95 -53.24
CA LEU A 527 -1.94 -3.52 -54.36
C LEU A 527 -1.33 -2.13 -54.13
N THR A 528 -2.08 -1.21 -53.50
CA THR A 528 -1.71 0.21 -53.39
C THR A 528 -1.10 0.62 -52.05
N ARG A 529 -1.08 -0.26 -51.04
CA ARG A 529 -0.51 0.05 -49.72
C ARG A 529 0.96 0.48 -49.84
N ARG A 530 1.26 1.64 -49.25
CA ARG A 530 2.63 2.14 -49.08
C ARG A 530 3.25 1.48 -47.84
N THR A 531 4.58 1.32 -47.87
CA THR A 531 5.38 0.65 -46.83
C THR A 531 5.16 1.24 -45.46
#